data_AF-A0A1W6QDZ6-F1
#
_entry.id   AF-A0A1W6QDZ6-F1
#
_cell.length_a   1.000
_cell.length_b   1.000
_cell.length_c   1.000
_cell.angle_alpha   90.00
_cell.angle_beta   90.00
_cell.angle_gamma   90.00
#
_symmetry.space_group_name_H-M   'P 1'
#
loop_
_entity.id
_entity.type
_entity.pdbx_description
1 polymer ?
#
loop_
_entity_poly.entity_id
_entity_poly.type
_entity_poly.pdbx_seq_one_letter_code
_entity_poly.pdbx_strand_id
1 'polypeptide(L)' 'MRFVVNSNINPSGTVAELVFADRFYPSTKTCSSCGHVQQMPLKERVFDCEACDYIADRDLNASLNARTFSRGLLRDRLC' A
#
# COMPACT_ATOMS: atom_id res chain seq x y z
N MET A 1 10.40 -1.66 13.82
CA MET A 1 9.30 -1.08 13.03
C MET A 1 8.25 -0.54 13.98
N ARG A 2 8.04 0.77 14.02
CA ARG A 2 6.90 1.39 14.71
C ARG A 2 6.13 2.18 13.66
N PHE A 3 4.94 1.71 13.33
CA PHE A 3 4.02 2.46 12.47
C PHE A 3 3.25 3.43 13.35
N VAL A 4 3.26 4.70 12.98
CA VAL A 4 2.56 5.74 13.73
C VAL A 4 1.21 5.95 13.05
N VAL A 5 0.14 6.00 13.85
CA VAL A 5 -1.18 6.37 13.37
C VAL A 5 -1.69 7.56 14.16
N ASN A 6 -1.97 8.66 13.44
CA ASN A 6 -2.41 9.93 14.02
C ASN A 6 -3.82 10.28 13.53
N SER A 7 -4.74 10.57 14.44
CA SER A 7 -6.07 11.09 14.10
C SER A 7 -5.99 12.60 13.86
N ASN A 8 -6.47 13.06 12.70
CA ASN A 8 -6.56 14.49 12.37
C ASN A 8 -8.02 14.86 12.07
N ILE A 9 -8.45 16.01 12.57
CA ILE A 9 -9.77 16.59 12.28
C ILE A 9 -9.62 17.49 11.05
N ASN A 10 -10.32 17.15 9.96
CA ASN A 10 -10.36 18.00 8.76
C ASN A 10 -11.35 19.16 8.94
N PRO A 11 -11.22 20.27 8.19
CA PRO A 11 -12.12 21.43 8.28
C PRO A 11 -13.60 21.11 8.06
N SER A 12 -13.91 19.99 7.40
CA SER A 12 -15.26 19.45 7.18
C SER A 12 -15.84 18.67 8.37
N GLY A 13 -15.13 18.58 9.50
CA GLY A 13 -15.52 17.80 10.67
C GLY A 13 -15.36 16.28 10.52
N THR A 14 -14.72 15.82 9.45
CA THR A 14 -14.43 14.39 9.23
C THR A 14 -13.13 13.99 9.93
N VAL A 15 -13.19 12.90 10.70
CA VAL A 15 -12.01 12.29 11.32
C VAL A 15 -11.31 11.43 10.28
N ALA A 16 -10.02 11.70 10.05
CA ALA A 16 -9.16 10.87 9.22
C ALA A 16 -7.99 10.34 10.04
N GLU A 17 -7.64 9.07 9.84
CA GLU A 17 -6.44 8.48 10.41
C GLU A 17 -5.31 8.51 9.38
N LEU A 18 -4.18 9.09 9.77
CA LEU A 18 -2.96 9.07 8.98
C LEU A 18 -2.11 7.89 9.42
N VAL A 19 -1.78 7.01 8.47
CA VAL A 19 -0.92 5.84 8.70
C VAL A 19 0.39 6.06 7.96
N PHE A 20 1.51 6.01 8.69
CA PHE A 20 2.84 6.17 8.10
C PHE A 20 3.45 4.81 7.75
N ALA A 21 3.78 4.61 6.48
CA ALA A 21 4.59 3.48 6.02
C ALA A 21 6.09 3.79 6.14
N ASP A 22 6.92 2.74 6.25
CA ASP A 22 8.37 2.91 6.18
C ASP A 22 8.81 3.48 4.83
N ARG A 23 9.91 4.25 4.81
CA ARG A 23 10.46 4.87 3.59
C ARG A 23 10.72 3.85 2.48
N PHE A 24 11.10 2.62 2.83
CA PHE A 24 11.46 1.57 1.89
C PHE A 24 10.33 0.54 1.71
N TYR A 25 9.09 0.88 2.05
CA TYR A 25 7.93 0.03 1.79
C TYR A 25 7.80 -0.26 0.27
N PRO A 26 7.88 -1.52 -0.18
CA PRO A 26 7.98 -1.87 -1.60
C PRO A 26 6.61 -1.86 -2.31
N SER A 27 5.85 -0.77 -2.20
CA SER A 27 4.48 -0.68 -2.72
C SER A 27 4.37 -0.90 -4.24
N THR A 28 5.33 -0.41 -5.02
CA THR A 28 5.36 -0.57 -6.49
C THR A 28 5.91 -1.91 -6.95
N LYS A 29 6.57 -2.65 -6.05
CA LYS A 29 7.26 -3.92 -6.33
C LYS A 29 6.47 -5.14 -5.86
N THR A 30 5.54 -4.94 -4.93
CA THR A 30 4.71 -6.00 -4.34
C THR A 30 3.48 -6.23 -5.22
N CYS A 31 3.12 -7.47 -5.51
CA CYS A 31 1.87 -7.79 -6.20
C CYS A 31 0.71 -7.65 -5.22
N SER A 32 -0.26 -6.81 -5.56
CA SER A 32 -1.47 -6.60 -4.74
C SER A 32 -2.42 -7.80 -4.72
N SER A 33 -2.25 -8.77 -5.64
CA SER A 33 -3.04 -10.00 -5.70
C SER A 33 -2.45 -11.11 -4.81
N CYS A 34 -1.16 -11.41 -4.95
CA CYS A 34 -0.52 -12.57 -4.30
C CYS A 34 0.58 -12.22 -3.28
N GLY A 35 1.02 -10.97 -3.19
CA GLY A 35 2.09 -10.53 -2.29
C GLY A 35 3.52 -10.80 -2.79
N HIS A 36 3.71 -11.39 -3.97
CA HIS A 36 5.04 -11.58 -4.56
C HIS A 36 5.76 -10.24 -4.78
N VAL A 37 7.06 -10.18 -4.47
CA VAL A 37 7.88 -8.97 -4.66
C VAL A 37 8.85 -9.18 -5.81
N GLN A 38 8.76 -8.33 -6.83
CA GLN A 38 9.60 -8.39 -8.03
C GLN A 38 10.29 -7.06 -8.31
N GLN A 39 11.20 -7.02 -9.27
CA GLN A 39 11.78 -5.76 -9.70
C GLN A 39 10.79 -4.97 -10.56
N MET A 40 10.79 -3.65 -10.39
CA MET A 40 9.91 -2.75 -11.12
C MET A 40 10.70 -1.50 -11.54
N PRO A 41 11.33 -1.51 -12.72
CA PRO A 41 12.02 -0.36 -13.28
C PRO A 41 11.10 0.87 -13.41
N LEU A 42 11.63 2.06 -13.15
CA LEU A 42 10.83 3.30 -13.15
C LEU A 42 10.15 3.62 -14.49
N LYS A 43 10.74 3.14 -15.60
CA LYS A 43 10.21 3.30 -16.96
C LYS A 43 8.98 2.41 -17.23
N GLU A 44 8.81 1.34 -16.47
CA GLU A 44 7.73 0.40 -16.67
C GLU A 44 6.47 0.91 -15.95
N ARG A 45 5.38 0.99 -16.72
CA ARG A 45 4.09 1.52 -16.27
C ARG A 45 3.05 0.42 -16.04
N VAL A 46 3.28 -0.77 -16.57
CA VAL A 46 2.45 -1.96 -16.37
C VAL A 46 3.16 -2.89 -15.40
N PHE A 47 2.50 -3.25 -14.32
CA PHE A 47 2.92 -4.29 -13.41
C PHE A 47 2.38 -5.62 -13.93
N ASP A 48 3.26 -6.53 -14.33
CA ASP A 48 2.94 -7.88 -14.78
C ASP A 48 3.56 -8.88 -13.78
N CYS A 49 2.73 -9.58 -13.02
CA CYS A 49 3.19 -10.38 -11.91
C CYS A 49 3.82 -11.70 -12.35
N GLU A 50 5.09 -11.90 -12.01
CA GLU A 50 5.87 -13.11 -12.32
C GLU A 50 5.38 -14.39 -11.60
N ALA A 51 4.42 -14.27 -10.68
CA ALA A 51 3.97 -15.37 -9.81
C ALA A 51 2.49 -15.73 -9.90
N CYS A 52 1.63 -14.87 -10.46
CA CYS A 52 0.18 -15.12 -10.47
C CYS A 52 -0.58 -14.53 -11.67
N ASP A 53 0.14 -14.11 -12.71
CA ASP A 53 -0.43 -13.56 -13.96
C ASP A 53 -1.31 -12.31 -13.77
N TYR A 54 -1.21 -11.65 -12.61
CA TYR A 54 -1.89 -10.39 -12.34
C TYR A 54 -1.23 -9.25 -13.13
N ILE A 55 -2.01 -8.60 -13.99
CA ILE A 55 -1.57 -7.47 -14.82
C ILE A 55 -2.40 -6.24 -14.47
N ALA A 56 -1.73 -5.12 -14.16
CA ALA A 56 -2.39 -3.84 -13.91
C ALA A 56 -1.45 -2.66 -14.19
N ASP A 57 -1.99 -1.44 -14.20
CA ASP A 57 -1.15 -0.24 -14.08
C ASP A 57 -0.37 -0.28 -12.76
N ARG A 58 0.91 0.11 -12.81
CA ARG A 58 1.83 0.08 -11.67
C ARG A 58 1.35 0.97 -10.52
N ASP A 59 0.81 2.15 -10.83
CA ASP A 59 0.35 3.10 -9.83
C ASP A 59 -0.97 2.59 -9.19
N LEU A 60 -1.82 1.90 -9.97
CA LEU A 60 -2.97 1.15 -9.43
C LEU A 60 -2.53 0.04 -8.47
N ASN A 61 -1.59 -0.82 -8.87
CA ASN A 61 -1.04 -1.87 -8.00
C ASN A 61 -0.46 -1.28 -6.69
N ALA A 62 0.30 -0.20 -6.79
CA ALA A 62 0.86 0.47 -5.62
C ALA A 62 -0.22 1.06 -4.69
N SER A 63 -1.29 1.64 -5.24
CA SER A 63 -2.42 2.17 -4.46
C SER A 63 -3.17 1.08 -3.69
N LEU A 64 -3.33 -0.10 -4.29
CA LEU A 64 -3.94 -1.27 -3.64
C LEU A 64 -3.07 -1.77 -2.49
N ASN A 65 -1.75 -1.80 -2.68
CA ASN A 65 -0.81 -2.13 -1.60
C ASN A 65 -0.82 -1.11 -0.46
N ALA A 66 -0.94 0.19 -0.77
CA ALA A 66 -1.08 1.22 0.25
C ALA A 66 -2.39 1.07 1.05
N ARG A 67 -3.50 0.76 0.37
CA ARG A 67 -4.80 0.46 1.01
C ARG A 67 -4.73 -0.78 1.89
N THR A 68 -4.08 -1.84 1.44
CA THR A 68 -3.94 -3.08 2.21
C THR A 68 -3.07 -2.84 3.45
N PHE A 69 -1.98 -2.10 3.30
CA PHE A 69 -1.10 -1.72 4.40
C PHE A 69 -1.84 -0.93 5.49
N SER A 70 -2.59 0.11 5.10
CA SER A 70 -3.39 0.89 6.06
C SER A 70 -4.45 0.03 6.75
N ARG A 71 -5.13 -0.84 6.00
CA ARG A 71 -6.15 -1.74 6.56
C ARG A 71 -5.58 -2.75 7.56
N GLY A 72 -4.37 -3.27 7.33
CA GLY A 72 -3.71 -4.19 8.26
C GLY A 72 -3.48 -3.55 9.63
N LEU A 73 -2.90 -2.34 9.63
CA LEU A 73 -2.60 -1.62 10.87
C LEU A 73 -3.84 -1.17 11.64
N LEU A 74 -4.94 -0.86 10.95
CA LEU A 74 -6.22 -0.54 11.59
C LEU A 74 -6.90 -1.77 12.19
N ARG A 75 -6.67 -2.97 11.63
CA ARG A 75 -7.18 -4.23 12.20
C ARG A 75 -6.42 -4.63 13.46
N ASP A 76 -5.10 -4.44 13.48
CA ASP A 76 -4.25 -4.77 14.64
C ASP A 76 -4.54 -3.89 15.88
N ARG A 77 -5.30 -2.80 15.72
CA ARG A 77 -5.81 -1.96 16.83
C ARG A 77 -7.14 -2.43 17.41
N LEU A 78 -7.85 -3.32 16.73
CA LEU A 78 -9.16 -3.82 17.12
C LEU A 78 -9.10 -5.14 17.91
N CYS A 79 -7.89 -5.63 18.22
CA CYS A 79 -7.62 -6.77 19.10
C CYS A 79 -6.93 -6.35 20.40
#